data_AF-A0A1G9GN41-F1
#
_entry.id   AF-A0A1G9GN41-F1
#
_cell.length_a   1.000
_cell.length_b   1.000
_cell.length_c   1.000
_cell.angle_alpha   90.00
_cell.angle_beta   90.00
_cell.angle_gamma   90.00
#
_symmetry.space_group_name_H-M   'P 1'
#
loop_
_entity.id
_entity.type
_entity.pdbx_description
1 polymer ?
#
loop_
_entity_poly.entity_id
_entity_poly.type
_entity_poly.pdbx_seq_one_letter_code
_entity_poly.pdbx_strand_id
1 'polypeptide(L)' 'MCKRKSYSADEKYEILKSYDDGLMTRNEILSKFGVHNRTIQDWRYMFNTYGIEGLKASKTWNRYSQELKES' A
#
# COMPACT_ATOMS: atom_id res chain seq x y z
N MET A 1 -24.17 -5.80 5.47
CA MET A 1 -23.00 -5.02 5.93
C MET A 1 -21.88 -5.17 4.91
N CYS A 2 -21.47 -4.09 4.26
CA CYS A 2 -20.35 -4.13 3.32
C CYS A 2 -19.06 -4.22 4.14
N LYS A 3 -18.47 -5.42 4.24
CA LYS A 3 -17.22 -5.65 4.98
C LYS A 3 -16.13 -4.85 4.27
N ARG A 4 -15.65 -3.77 4.89
CA ARG A 4 -14.41 -3.12 4.44
C ARG A 4 -13.31 -4.17 4.59
N LYS A 5 -12.71 -4.62 3.48
CA LYS A 5 -11.50 -5.44 3.53
C LYS A 5 -10.41 -4.58 4.16
N SER A 6 -10.12 -4.84 5.42
CA SER A 6 -8.97 -4.26 6.11
C SER A 6 -7.75 -5.09 5.72
N TYR A 7 -6.87 -4.52 4.90
CA TYR A 7 -5.59 -5.16 4.61
C TYR A 7 -4.64 -4.96 5.78
N SER A 8 -4.08 -6.05 6.27
CA SER A 8 -3.00 -6.04 7.26
C SER A 8 -1.73 -5.44 6.65
N ALA A 9 -0.79 -4.99 7.49
CA ALA A 9 0.48 -4.42 6.99
C ALA A 9 1.25 -5.43 6.12
N ASP A 10 1.30 -6.70 6.54
CA ASP A 10 1.88 -7.80 5.78
C ASP A 10 1.22 -7.99 4.41
N GLU A 11 -0.11 -8.05 4.34
CA GLU A 11 -0.81 -8.23 3.06
C GLU A 11 -0.50 -7.09 2.07
N LYS A 12 -0.43 -5.85 2.57
CA LYS A 12 -0.04 -4.70 1.72
C LYS A 12 1.40 -4.81 1.23
N TYR A 13 2.30 -5.29 2.09
CA TYR A 13 3.69 -5.50 1.76
C TYR A 13 3.86 -6.60 0.71
N GLU A 14 3.14 -7.72 0.83
CA GLU A 14 3.14 -8.79 -0.17
C GLU A 14 2.63 -8.30 -1.53
N ILE A 15 1.56 -7.49 -1.55
CA ILE A 15 1.03 -6.88 -2.78
C ILE A 15 2.08 -5.94 -3.41
N LEU A 16 2.72 -5.09 -2.60
CA LEU A 16 3.78 -4.20 -3.06
C LEU A 16 4.96 -4.97 -3.65
N LYS A 17 5.42 -6.01 -2.95
CA LYS A 17 6.53 -6.84 -3.40
C LYS A 17 6.19 -7.56 -4.70
N SER A 18 4.99 -8.13 -4.80
CA SER A 18 4.51 -8.80 -6.02
C SER A 18 4.37 -7.84 -7.20
N TYR A 19 4.03 -6.58 -6.94
CA TYR A 19 3.96 -5.53 -7.96
C TYR A 19 5.35 -5.07 -8.42
N ASP A 20 6.31 -4.93 -7.49
CA ASP A 20 7.68 -4.49 -7.78
C ASP A 20 8.49 -5.58 -8.50
N ASP A 21 8.30 -6.85 -8.10
CA ASP A 21 8.89 -8.03 -8.74
C ASP A 21 8.24 -8.34 -10.11
N GLY A 22 7.14 -7.66 -10.45
CA GLY A 22 6.41 -7.86 -11.70
C GLY A 22 5.61 -9.16 -11.77
N LEU A 23 5.45 -9.87 -10.64
CA LEU A 23 4.69 -11.12 -10.54
C LEU A 23 3.19 -10.92 -10.74
N MET A 24 2.67 -9.75 -10.39
CA MET A 24 1.27 -9.39 -10.62
C MET A 24 1.16 -8.10 -11.41
N THR A 25 0.35 -8.15 -12.47
CA THR A 25 0.00 -6.95 -13.21
C THR A 25 -0.97 -6.08 -12.42
N ARG A 26 -0.98 -4.77 -12.72
CA ARG A 26 -1.94 -3.82 -12.13
C ARG A 26 -3.38 -4.31 -12.19
N ASN A 27 -3.79 -4.94 -13.29
CA ASN A 27 -5.16 -5.41 -13.49
C ASN A 27 -5.48 -6.61 -12.60
N GLU A 28 -4.52 -7.51 -12.40
CA GLU A 28 -4.69 -8.64 -11.48
C GLU A 28 -4.79 -8.19 -10.03
N ILE A 29 -3.97 -7.22 -9.62
CA ILE A 29 -4.05 -6.66 -8.27
C ILE A 29 -5.40 -5.97 -8.05
N LEU A 30 -5.87 -5.22 -9.05
CA LEU A 30 -7.20 -4.60 -9.02
C LEU A 30 -8.31 -5.66 -8.96
N SER A 31 -8.20 -6.76 -9.70
CA SER A 31 -9.23 -7.80 -9.73
C SER A 31 -9.25 -8.66 -8.44
N LYS A 32 -8.08 -9.10 -7.96
CA LYS A 32 -7.95 -9.93 -6.75
C LYS A 32 -8.17 -9.14 -5.46
N PHE A 33 -7.52 -8.00 -5.36
CA PHE A 33 -7.46 -7.20 -4.12
C PHE A 33 -8.30 -5.92 -4.22
N GLY A 34 -8.80 -5.51 -5.39
CA GLY A 34 -9.52 -4.24 -5.50
C GLY A 34 -8.62 -3.02 -5.23
N VAL A 35 -7.31 -3.19 -5.33
CA VAL A 35 -6.34 -2.12 -5.02
C VAL A 35 -5.96 -1.43 -6.32
N HIS A 36 -6.17 -0.12 -6.36
CA HIS A 36 -5.79 0.70 -7.51
C HIS A 36 -4.29 1.00 -7.49
N ASN A 37 -3.72 1.23 -8.68
CA ASN A 37 -2.32 1.60 -8.83
C ASN A 37 -1.91 2.81 -7.97
N ARG A 38 -2.79 3.82 -7.86
CA ARG A 38 -2.55 4.97 -6.98
C ARG A 38 -2.34 4.53 -5.53
N THR A 39 -3.19 3.64 -5.03
CA THR A 39 -3.07 3.07 -3.68
C THR A 39 -1.78 2.28 -3.49
N ILE A 40 -1.32 1.54 -4.51
CA ILE A 40 -0.02 0.85 -4.46
C ILE A 40 1.12 1.86 -4.36
N GLN A 41 1.09 2.94 -5.17
CA GLN A 41 2.09 4.00 -5.08
C GLN A 41 2.10 4.68 -3.71
N ASP A 42 0.91 4.98 -3.16
CA ASP A 42 0.78 5.54 -1.82
C ASP A 42 1.36 4.59 -0.76
N TRP A 43 1.09 3.28 -0.85
CA TRP A 43 1.69 2.28 0.05
C TRP A 43 3.21 2.23 -0.10
N ARG A 44 3.75 2.29 -1.33
CA ARG A 44 5.19 2.30 -1.57
C ARG A 44 5.84 3.52 -0.93
N TYR A 45 5.21 4.69 -1.08
CA TYR A 45 5.68 5.93 -0.45
C TYR A 45 5.67 5.81 1.07
N MET A 46 4.55 5.38 1.67
CA MET A 46 4.45 5.21 3.12
C MET A 46 5.43 4.17 3.66
N PHE A 47 5.70 3.10 2.90
CA PHE A 47 6.71 2.10 3.26
C PHE A 47 8.14 2.67 3.19
N ASN A 48 8.45 3.49 2.20
CA ASN A 48 9.75 4.14 2.11
C ASN A 48 9.95 5.15 3.25
N THR A 49 8.91 5.92 3.58
CA THR A 49 8.98 6.96 4.63
C THR A 49 8.91 6.39 6.05
N TYR A 50 8.02 5.44 6.33
CA TYR A 50 7.70 4.94 7.67
C TYR A 50 7.98 3.43 7.87
N GLY A 51 8.49 2.74 6.86
CA GLY A 51 8.66 1.29 6.88
C GLY A 51 7.32 0.53 6.98
N ILE A 52 7.35 -0.65 7.60
CA ILE A 52 6.16 -1.47 7.84
C ILE A 52 5.08 -0.74 8.65
N GLU A 53 5.47 0.22 9.50
CA GLU A 53 4.52 0.95 10.33
C GLU A 53 3.61 1.87 9.50
N GLY A 54 4.10 2.40 8.37
CA GLY A 54 3.29 3.14 7.39
C GLY A 54 2.24 2.29 6.67
N LEU A 55 2.44 0.97 6.63
CA LEU A 55 1.49 0.01 6.05
C LEU A 55 0.46 -0.49 7.07
N LYS A 56 0.69 -0.33 8.38
CA LYS A 56 -0.32 -0.65 9.39
C LYS A 56 -1.60 0.14 9.10
N ALA A 57 -2.73 -0.51 9.34
CA ALA A 57 -4.05 0.07 9.11
C ALA A 57 -4.30 1.23 10.09
N SER A 58 -3.76 2.40 9.82
CA SER A 58 -4.16 3.62 10.51
C SER A 58 -5.51 4.02 9.95
N LYS A 59 -6.53 4.08 10.83
CA LYS A 59 -7.93 4.45 10.49
C LYS A 59 -8.05 5.81 9.80
N THR A 60 -7.00 6.60 9.87
CA THR A 60 -6.83 7.87 9.20
C THR A 60 -5.76 7.66 8.14
N TRP A 61 -6.19 7.62 6.88
CA TRP A 61 -5.33 7.97 5.75
C TRP A 61 -5.01 9.45 5.95
N ASN A 62 -4.08 9.75 6.86
CA ASN A 62 -3.67 11.10 7.13
C ASN A 62 -2.90 11.52 5.90
N ARG A 63 -3.64 12.18 5.03
CA ARG A 63 -3.18 12.78 3.80
C ARG A 63 -2.02 13.66 4.23
N TYR A 64 -0.84 13.31 3.74
CA TYR A 64 0.39 14.07 3.93
C TYR A 64 1.08 13.81 5.27
N SER A 65 2.03 12.89 5.23
CA SER A 65 3.13 12.91 6.16
C SER A 65 4.34 13.38 5.35
N GLN A 66 4.57 14.69 5.44
CA GLN A 66 5.78 15.37 5.00
C GLN A 66 6.99 14.80 5.74
N GLU A 67 8.20 14.99 5.18
CA GLU A 67 9.50 14.47 5.64
C GLU A 67 9.80 13.06 5.05
N LEU A 68 10.90 12.79 4.36
CA LEU A 68 12.17 13.49 4.20
C LEU A 68 12.65 13.41 2.74
N LYS A 69 13.14 14.54 2.24
CA LYS A 69 14.06 14.62 1.12
C LYS A 69 15.46 14.46 1.73
N GLU A 70 16.05 13.27 1.66
CA GLU A 70 17.50 13.16 1.90
C GLU A 70 18.25 13.44 0.60
N SER A 71 19.32 14.21 0.75
CA SER A 71 20.03 14.99 -0.28
C SER A 71 21.12 14.20 -1.00
#